data_AF-A0A3B0VIV2-F1
#
_entry.id   AF-A0A3B0VIV2-F1
#
_cell.length_a   1.000
_cell.length_b   1.000
_cell.length_c   1.000
_cell.angle_alpha   90.00
_cell.angle_beta   90.00
_cell.angle_gamma   90.00
#
_symmetry.space_group_name_H-M   'P 1'
#
loop_
_entity.id
_entity.type
_entity.pdbx_description
1 polymer ?
#
loop_
_entity_poly.entity_id
_entity_poly.type
_entity_poly.pdbx_seq_one_letter_code
_entity_poly.pdbx_strand_id
1 'polypeptide(L)'
;MPTGPLRTITPTIDVYIKLAPYPILSDRIRLRMRQEMFRRGIISKTNFEQEVKKLAIESQRREGLNNPESQEDETTWQRRLEAIRDLHTDNSFGNNLGSTLLDQLIEEVLNNQDKSPQGMELTFNPEIAPWALLFEQGELYDALPPPEKEKVKHHLEEIKVVLIKRLLSDQLPFIRVAKRVFSIKSLNWIYERLIGNGKIGGKAGGMLLAWRILERSNHDYGPTIANHVTTPDTYFIGSEVIYEFLLRNKLERFVNQKYLSLEDMQAQYPEIVNACLVGNTPNYILEQLQDVLTRLNGRPFVVRSSSLLEDHLDYAFAGKYDTIFCSNQGDEEENFTALINGIRQIYASTFNPEAMIARQKHGLIDYDERMAIMIQPLIGQKYGRYYLPTIAGAGLSQNPWNKESDRRGKDGCLRLTLGLDERIQATLQDSQTCVISLSSLNRISQDENSIQKEVKVVDLQENSFKLLPIKEILQEDFPYRPYLLNGQTNQLTFDHLTQDKKFVRLMRTALTRLEKTYGKPVQFEFALEINDTPSGADYKLYILQCHTVT
;
A
#
# COMPACT_ATOMS: atom_id res chain seq x y z
N MET A 1 26.26 24.29 -55.43
CA MET A 1 25.61 23.89 -54.18
C MET A 1 26.71 23.57 -53.17
N PRO A 2 26.75 24.19 -51.99
CA PRO A 2 27.62 23.72 -50.92
C PRO A 2 26.91 22.57 -50.19
N THR A 3 27.45 21.37 -50.34
CA THR A 3 27.05 20.14 -49.64
C THR A 3 27.82 20.03 -48.33
N GLY A 4 27.17 20.39 -47.24
CA GLY A 4 27.66 20.15 -45.88
C GLY A 4 26.70 20.78 -44.89
N PRO A 5 26.17 20.05 -43.89
CA PRO A 5 25.31 20.67 -42.90
C PRO A 5 26.15 21.63 -42.05
N LEU A 6 25.81 22.92 -42.13
CA LEU A 6 26.13 23.90 -41.11
C LEU A 6 25.46 23.43 -39.80
N ARG A 7 26.16 22.63 -38.99
CA ARG A 7 25.80 22.41 -37.59
C ARG A 7 26.77 23.20 -36.74
N THR A 8 26.27 24.25 -36.11
CA THR A 8 26.91 24.90 -34.96
C THR A 8 27.15 23.85 -33.87
N ILE A 9 28.41 23.44 -33.66
CA ILE A 9 28.78 22.44 -32.65
C ILE A 9 28.95 23.18 -31.32
N THR A 10 27.86 23.41 -30.60
CA THR A 10 27.97 23.73 -29.18
C THR A 10 28.33 22.42 -28.45
N PRO A 11 29.39 22.37 -27.63
CA PRO A 11 29.80 21.14 -26.94
C PRO A 11 28.66 20.47 -26.16
N THR A 12 27.77 21.25 -25.57
CA THR A 12 26.55 20.78 -24.88
C THR A 12 25.58 20.02 -25.81
N ILE A 13 25.43 20.45 -27.07
CA ILE A 13 24.56 19.79 -28.04
C ILE A 13 25.16 18.45 -28.47
N ASP A 14 26.49 18.36 -28.55
CA ASP A 14 27.17 17.09 -28.83
C ASP A 14 26.93 16.08 -27.69
N VAL A 15 27.01 16.51 -26.43
CA VAL A 15 26.63 15.68 -25.28
C VAL A 15 25.18 15.19 -25.41
N TYR A 16 24.24 16.09 -25.68
CA TYR A 16 22.83 15.74 -25.84
C TYR A 16 22.60 14.70 -26.95
N ILE A 17 23.20 14.90 -28.12
CA ILE A 17 23.07 13.98 -29.26
C ILE A 17 23.65 12.60 -28.92
N LYS A 18 24.76 12.53 -28.21
CA LYS A 18 25.40 11.27 -27.81
C LYS A 18 24.64 10.52 -26.73
N LEU A 19 23.90 11.22 -25.86
CA LEU A 19 23.08 10.60 -24.82
C LEU A 19 21.67 10.20 -25.31
N ALA A 20 21.16 10.82 -26.37
CA ALA A 20 19.81 10.54 -26.90
C ALA A 20 19.52 9.06 -27.22
N PRO A 21 20.47 8.24 -27.72
CA PRO A 21 20.26 6.81 -27.93
C PRO A 21 20.14 5.98 -26.63
N TYR A 22 20.43 6.56 -25.46
CA TYR A 22 20.50 5.87 -24.17
C TYR A 22 19.49 6.42 -23.14
N PRO A 23 18.18 6.44 -23.42
CA PRO A 23 17.20 7.15 -22.59
C PRO A 23 17.04 6.62 -21.16
N ILE A 24 17.39 5.35 -20.91
CA ILE A 24 17.35 4.74 -19.57
C ILE A 24 18.70 4.90 -18.85
N LEU A 25 19.81 4.84 -19.60
CA LEU A 25 21.16 4.89 -19.03
C LEU A 25 21.72 6.30 -18.93
N SER A 26 21.09 7.29 -19.57
CA SER A 26 21.52 8.68 -19.57
C SER A 26 21.70 9.21 -18.16
N ASP A 27 20.86 8.79 -17.22
CA ASP A 27 20.92 9.23 -15.82
C ASP A 27 22.17 8.70 -15.12
N ARG A 28 22.54 7.44 -15.40
CA ARG A 28 23.79 6.82 -14.91
C ARG A 28 25.01 7.47 -15.55
N ILE A 29 24.96 7.73 -16.86
CA ILE A 29 26.05 8.38 -17.59
C ILE A 29 26.26 9.80 -17.05
N ARG A 30 25.19 10.59 -16.87
CA ARG A 30 25.26 11.93 -16.26
C ARG A 30 25.75 11.91 -14.82
N LEU A 31 25.41 10.87 -14.04
CA LEU A 31 25.97 10.69 -12.71
C LEU A 31 27.49 10.49 -12.77
N ARG A 32 28.00 9.63 -13.67
CA ARG A 32 29.44 9.44 -13.87
C ARG A 32 30.12 10.72 -14.38
N MET A 33 29.47 11.46 -15.28
CA MET A 33 29.95 12.77 -15.75
C MET A 33 30.14 13.75 -14.59
N ARG A 34 29.17 13.86 -13.68
CA ARG A 34 29.28 14.69 -12.47
C ARG A 34 30.42 14.26 -11.57
N GLN A 35 30.52 12.94 -11.29
CA GLN A 35 31.62 12.40 -10.48
C GLN A 35 32.99 12.73 -11.08
N GLU A 36 33.12 12.64 -12.39
CA GLU A 36 34.37 12.94 -13.09
C GLU A 36 34.71 14.44 -13.06
N MET A 37 33.71 15.32 -13.20
CA MET A 37 33.89 16.76 -12.99
C MET A 37 34.35 17.10 -11.57
N PHE A 38 33.76 16.45 -10.55
CA PHE A 38 34.13 16.67 -9.16
C PHE A 38 35.54 16.14 -8.86
N ARG A 39 35.86 14.93 -9.35
CA ARG A 39 37.16 14.29 -9.17
C ARG A 39 38.30 15.11 -9.78
N ARG A 40 38.05 15.74 -10.94
CA ARG A 40 39.03 16.59 -11.63
C ARG A 40 39.07 18.02 -11.09
N GLY A 41 38.23 18.36 -10.10
CA GLY A 41 38.18 19.69 -9.50
C GLY A 41 37.63 20.78 -10.43
N ILE A 42 36.87 20.41 -11.47
CA ILE A 42 36.23 21.38 -12.38
C ILE A 42 35.21 22.22 -11.60
N ILE A 43 34.45 21.58 -10.72
CA ILE A 43 33.51 22.21 -9.80
C ILE A 43 33.39 21.33 -8.56
N SER A 44 33.18 21.93 -7.39
CA SER A 44 32.88 21.16 -6.17
C SER A 44 31.43 20.70 -6.18
N LYS A 45 31.12 19.56 -5.54
CA LYS A 45 29.74 19.08 -5.40
C LYS A 45 28.81 20.14 -4.78
N THR A 46 29.30 20.85 -3.76
CA THR A 46 28.55 21.90 -3.07
C THR A 46 28.24 23.07 -4.01
N ASN A 47 29.23 23.53 -4.77
CA ASN A 47 29.04 24.66 -5.70
C ASN A 47 28.11 24.26 -6.85
N PHE A 48 28.25 23.03 -7.36
CA PHE A 48 27.40 22.50 -8.43
C PHE A 48 25.92 22.50 -8.02
N GLU A 49 25.57 21.99 -6.83
CA GLU A 49 24.17 22.00 -6.36
C GLU A 49 23.66 23.41 -6.07
N GLN A 50 24.52 24.33 -5.61
CA GLN A 50 24.16 25.74 -5.46
C GLN A 50 23.85 26.41 -6.82
N GLU A 51 24.64 26.12 -7.85
CA GLU A 51 24.41 26.61 -9.21
C GLU A 51 23.14 26.03 -9.82
N VAL A 52 22.89 24.72 -9.66
CA VAL A 52 21.63 24.08 -10.08
C VAL A 52 20.43 24.75 -9.41
N LYS A 53 20.48 24.97 -8.09
CA LYS A 53 19.39 25.65 -7.37
C LYS A 53 19.16 27.06 -7.89
N LYS A 54 20.23 27.82 -8.13
CA LYS A 54 20.13 29.18 -8.69
C LYS A 54 19.50 29.17 -10.09
N LEU A 55 19.94 28.27 -10.96
CA LEU A 55 19.41 28.13 -12.32
C LEU A 55 17.94 27.67 -12.33
N ALA A 56 17.55 26.80 -11.38
CA ALA A 56 16.16 26.41 -11.21
C ALA A 56 15.27 27.59 -10.78
N ILE A 57 15.73 28.43 -9.85
CA ILE A 57 15.03 29.68 -9.47
C ILE A 57 14.92 30.63 -10.67
N GLU A 58 15.97 30.75 -11.50
CA GLU A 58 15.91 31.55 -12.72
C GLU A 58 14.93 30.98 -13.74
N SER A 59 14.83 29.65 -13.86
CA SER A 59 13.84 28.98 -14.72
C SER A 59 12.41 29.27 -14.28
N GLN A 60 12.13 29.22 -12.97
CA GLN A 60 10.83 29.60 -12.40
C GLN A 60 10.45 31.03 -12.78
N ARG A 61 11.39 31.97 -12.65
CA ARG A 61 11.16 33.37 -13.03
C ARG A 61 10.84 33.54 -14.51
N ARG A 62 11.52 32.78 -15.39
CA ARG A 62 11.25 32.79 -16.84
C ARG A 62 9.85 32.27 -17.18
N GLU A 63 9.33 31.38 -16.37
CA GLU A 63 7.97 30.83 -16.48
C GLU A 63 6.92 31.66 -15.73
N GLY A 64 7.29 32.83 -15.19
CA GLY A 64 6.36 33.80 -14.61
C GLY A 64 6.11 33.65 -13.10
N LEU A 65 6.90 32.81 -12.41
CA LEU A 65 6.79 32.62 -10.97
C LEU A 65 7.59 33.69 -10.21
N ASN A 66 6.92 34.39 -9.30
CA ASN A 66 7.46 35.53 -8.57
C ASN A 66 7.83 35.18 -7.11
N ASN A 67 7.34 34.05 -6.59
CA ASN A 67 7.76 33.50 -5.30
C ASN A 67 8.26 32.04 -5.44
N PRO A 68 9.53 31.86 -5.83
CA PRO A 68 10.21 30.58 -6.07
C PRO A 68 10.01 29.49 -5.01
N GLU A 69 9.92 29.88 -3.74
CA GLU A 69 9.92 28.92 -2.62
C GLU A 69 8.51 28.52 -2.16
N SER A 70 7.45 29.09 -2.76
CA SER A 70 6.08 28.83 -2.31
C SER A 70 5.05 28.59 -3.43
N GLN A 71 5.39 28.88 -4.68
CA GLN A 71 4.44 28.78 -5.81
C GLN A 71 4.53 27.48 -6.58
N GLU A 72 5.66 26.77 -6.48
CA GLU A 72 5.77 25.40 -6.97
C GLU A 72 5.61 24.43 -5.82
N ASP A 73 4.82 23.39 -6.04
CA ASP A 73 4.79 22.25 -5.14
C ASP A 73 6.15 21.52 -5.17
N GLU A 74 6.44 20.79 -4.11
CA GLU A 74 7.73 20.10 -3.94
C GLU A 74 8.03 19.15 -5.12
N THR A 75 7.03 18.49 -5.71
CA THR A 75 7.27 17.53 -6.81
C THR A 75 7.64 18.24 -8.12
N THR A 76 6.97 19.35 -8.44
CA THR A 76 7.31 20.20 -9.59
C THR A 76 8.70 20.82 -9.41
N TRP A 77 8.99 21.29 -8.19
CA TRP A 77 10.30 21.84 -7.86
C TRP A 77 11.42 20.79 -7.98
N GLN A 78 11.21 19.56 -7.51
CA GLN A 78 12.17 18.47 -7.66
C GLN A 78 12.37 18.08 -9.13
N ARG A 79 11.30 17.96 -9.93
CA ARG A 79 11.40 17.70 -11.38
C ARG A 79 12.18 18.80 -12.09
N ARG A 80 11.94 20.07 -11.72
CA ARG A 80 12.70 21.21 -12.24
C ARG A 80 14.17 21.12 -11.87
N LEU A 81 14.48 20.84 -10.61
CA LEU A 81 15.85 20.66 -10.16
C LEU A 81 16.56 19.54 -10.92
N GLU A 82 15.90 18.40 -11.18
CA GLU A 82 16.46 17.30 -11.96
C GLU A 82 16.73 17.71 -13.42
N ALA A 83 15.75 18.32 -14.09
CA ALA A 83 15.93 18.77 -15.47
C ALA A 83 17.06 19.79 -15.60
N ILE A 84 17.12 20.77 -14.68
CA ILE A 84 18.19 21.77 -14.63
C ILE A 84 19.53 21.13 -14.28
N ARG A 85 19.55 20.14 -13.38
CA ARG A 85 20.76 19.40 -13.01
C ARG A 85 21.34 18.66 -14.21
N ASP A 86 20.50 18.03 -15.01
CA ASP A 86 20.94 17.32 -16.21
C ASP A 86 21.43 18.27 -17.29
N LEU A 87 20.69 19.33 -17.58
CA LEU A 87 21.14 20.40 -18.50
C LEU A 87 22.46 21.04 -18.05
N HIS A 88 22.59 21.32 -16.76
CA HIS A 88 23.82 21.90 -16.20
C HIS A 88 24.96 20.89 -16.21
N THR A 89 24.69 19.59 -16.02
CA THR A 89 25.67 18.52 -16.18
C THR A 89 26.18 18.48 -17.62
N ASP A 90 25.28 18.44 -18.60
CA ASP A 90 25.62 18.35 -20.01
C ASP A 90 26.43 19.58 -20.46
N ASN A 91 26.04 20.76 -19.97
CA ASN A 91 26.71 22.03 -20.27
C ASN A 91 28.11 22.11 -19.64
N SER A 92 28.20 21.87 -18.34
CA SER A 92 29.47 21.93 -17.59
C SER A 92 30.44 20.85 -18.06
N PHE A 93 29.96 19.65 -18.37
CA PHE A 93 30.82 18.58 -18.89
C PHE A 93 31.29 18.88 -20.31
N GLY A 94 30.36 19.27 -21.20
CA GLY A 94 30.66 19.57 -22.60
C GLY A 94 31.71 20.67 -22.74
N ASN A 95 31.61 21.74 -21.95
CA ASN A 95 32.53 22.88 -22.03
C ASN A 95 33.90 22.65 -21.39
N ASN A 96 34.05 21.66 -20.50
CA ASN A 96 35.28 21.49 -19.71
C ASN A 96 36.03 20.19 -19.98
N LEU A 97 35.36 19.11 -20.37
CA LEU A 97 35.94 17.76 -20.42
C LEU A 97 35.89 17.08 -21.79
N GLY A 98 35.07 17.61 -22.71
CA GLY A 98 35.08 17.23 -24.12
C GLY A 98 34.49 15.86 -24.45
N SER A 99 34.39 15.58 -25.75
CA SER A 99 33.61 14.46 -26.30
C SER A 99 34.29 13.10 -26.14
N THR A 100 35.63 13.04 -26.16
CA THR A 100 36.37 11.77 -26.01
C THR A 100 36.18 11.15 -24.63
N LEU A 101 36.15 11.96 -23.57
CA LEU A 101 35.91 11.45 -22.22
C LEU A 101 34.46 11.02 -22.05
N LEU A 102 33.52 11.70 -22.70
CA LEU A 102 32.13 11.27 -22.73
C LEU A 102 31.99 9.86 -23.34
N ASP A 103 32.64 9.60 -24.48
CA ASP A 103 32.62 8.28 -25.11
C ASP A 103 33.17 7.18 -24.19
N GLN A 104 34.26 7.47 -23.48
CA GLN A 104 34.83 6.55 -22.48
C GLN A 104 33.87 6.27 -21.33
N LEU A 105 33.17 7.29 -20.82
CA LEU A 105 32.19 7.11 -19.75
C LEU A 105 30.95 6.34 -20.22
N ILE A 106 30.52 6.56 -21.46
CA ILE A 106 29.43 5.79 -22.07
C ILE A 106 29.85 4.33 -22.18
N GLU A 107 31.02 4.03 -22.75
CA GLU A 107 31.55 2.67 -22.82
C GLU A 107 31.75 2.04 -21.44
N GLU A 108 32.21 2.81 -20.45
CA GLU A 108 32.35 2.35 -19.06
C GLU A 108 31.00 1.94 -18.47
N VAL A 109 29.96 2.79 -18.62
CA VAL A 109 28.62 2.49 -18.12
C VAL A 109 28.00 1.29 -18.83
N LEU A 110 28.23 1.15 -20.14
CA LEU A 110 27.78 0.00 -20.92
C LEU A 110 28.50 -1.29 -20.51
N ASN A 111 29.82 -1.24 -20.31
CA ASN A 111 30.62 -2.40 -19.92
C ASN A 111 30.44 -2.79 -18.44
N ASN A 112 30.08 -1.84 -17.58
CA ASN A 112 29.76 -2.10 -16.16
C ASN A 112 28.31 -2.56 -15.94
N GLN A 113 27.51 -2.75 -16.99
CA GLN A 113 26.20 -3.41 -16.86
C GLN A 113 26.33 -4.83 -16.27
N ASP A 114 27.44 -5.52 -16.54
CA ASP A 114 27.72 -6.88 -16.07
C ASP A 114 28.63 -6.94 -14.82
N LYS A 115 29.07 -5.79 -14.29
CA LYS A 115 29.98 -5.73 -13.15
C LYS A 115 29.40 -4.88 -12.03
N SER A 116 28.83 -5.57 -11.03
CA SER A 116 28.38 -4.99 -9.75
C SER A 116 29.40 -3.97 -9.22
N PRO A 117 29.01 -2.74 -8.85
CA PRO A 117 29.93 -1.77 -8.30
C PRO A 117 30.47 -2.23 -6.94
N GLN A 118 31.78 -2.48 -6.86
CA GLN A 118 32.53 -2.85 -5.65
C GLN A 118 32.73 -1.69 -4.66
N GLY A 119 31.80 -0.73 -4.58
CA GLY A 119 31.88 0.40 -3.65
C GLY A 119 31.18 0.11 -2.32
N MET A 120 31.97 -0.07 -1.26
CA MET A 120 31.47 -0.27 0.11
C MET A 120 30.84 1.00 0.74
N GLU A 121 30.94 2.16 0.09
CA GLU A 121 30.39 3.43 0.56
C GLU A 121 29.17 3.88 -0.28
N LEU A 122 28.11 4.32 0.38
CA LEU A 122 26.99 5.03 -0.26
C LEU A 122 27.50 6.36 -0.86
N THR A 123 27.84 6.39 -2.14
CA THR A 123 28.31 7.61 -2.83
C THR A 123 27.20 8.64 -3.11
N PHE A 124 25.96 8.33 -2.74
CA PHE A 124 24.77 9.14 -2.98
C PHE A 124 23.95 9.27 -1.69
N ASN A 125 23.18 10.35 -1.58
CA ASN A 125 22.25 10.53 -0.45
C ASN A 125 20.97 9.74 -0.72
N PRO A 126 20.64 8.69 0.07
CA PRO A 126 19.47 7.86 -0.17
C PRO A 126 18.15 8.64 -0.15
N GLU A 127 18.04 9.68 0.67
CA GLU A 127 16.80 10.48 0.83
C GLU A 127 16.39 11.25 -0.42
N ILE A 128 17.31 11.44 -1.38
CA ILE A 128 17.04 12.12 -2.67
C ILE A 128 17.33 11.20 -3.87
N ALA A 129 17.70 9.94 -3.63
CA ALA A 129 18.02 9.01 -4.70
C ALA A 129 16.76 8.55 -5.46
N PRO A 130 16.84 8.29 -6.77
CA PRO A 130 15.77 7.66 -7.53
C PRO A 130 15.45 6.24 -7.01
N TRP A 131 14.21 5.78 -7.21
CA TRP A 131 13.76 4.44 -6.82
C TRP A 131 14.65 3.33 -7.35
N ALA A 132 14.96 3.37 -8.65
CA ALA A 132 15.78 2.35 -9.31
C ALA A 132 17.15 2.18 -8.63
N LEU A 133 17.78 3.28 -8.23
CA LEU A 133 19.08 3.25 -7.56
C LEU A 133 18.98 2.68 -6.14
N LEU A 134 17.92 3.03 -5.40
CA LEU A 134 17.69 2.49 -4.05
C LEU A 134 17.45 0.99 -4.09
N PHE A 135 16.65 0.50 -5.04
CA PHE A 135 16.39 -0.93 -5.19
C PHE A 135 17.63 -1.69 -5.67
N GLU A 136 18.31 -1.22 -6.72
CA GLU A 136 19.53 -1.84 -7.22
C GLU A 136 20.60 -1.95 -6.11
N GLN A 137 20.90 -0.85 -5.43
CA GLN A 137 21.90 -0.84 -4.36
C GLN A 137 21.46 -1.68 -3.16
N GLY A 138 20.17 -1.62 -2.81
CA GLY A 138 19.59 -2.42 -1.74
C GLY A 138 19.70 -3.92 -2.02
N GLU A 139 19.40 -4.36 -3.25
CA GLU A 139 19.49 -5.76 -3.67
C GLU A 139 20.93 -6.26 -3.67
N LEU A 140 21.86 -5.44 -4.15
CA LEU A 140 23.30 -5.73 -4.08
C LEU A 140 23.74 -5.96 -2.63
N TYR A 141 23.42 -5.04 -1.72
CA TYR A 141 23.78 -5.19 -0.31
C TYR A 141 23.06 -6.35 0.38
N ASP A 142 21.81 -6.65 0.02
CA ASP A 142 21.04 -7.76 0.59
C ASP A 142 21.60 -9.13 0.15
N ALA A 143 22.17 -9.21 -1.05
CA ALA A 143 22.78 -10.41 -1.64
C ALA A 143 24.20 -10.73 -1.16
N LEU A 144 24.87 -9.80 -0.46
CA LEU A 144 26.24 -10.01 0.03
C LEU A 144 26.32 -11.17 1.06
N PRO A 145 27.43 -11.93 1.09
CA PRO A 145 27.69 -12.92 2.14
C PRO A 145 27.69 -12.27 3.55
N PRO A 146 27.35 -13.03 4.62
CA PRO A 146 27.25 -12.49 5.98
C PRO A 146 28.41 -11.60 6.46
N PRO A 147 29.71 -11.92 6.25
CA PRO A 147 30.80 -11.07 6.73
C PRO A 147 30.90 -9.72 6.00
N GLU A 148 30.51 -9.65 4.73
CA GLU A 148 30.51 -8.41 3.95
C GLU A 148 29.23 -7.60 4.20
N LYS A 149 28.10 -8.30 4.32
CA LYS A 149 26.81 -7.70 4.66
C LYS A 149 26.83 -6.97 5.99
N GLU A 150 27.53 -7.49 6.99
CA GLU A 150 27.66 -6.81 8.29
C GLU A 150 28.37 -5.45 8.16
N LYS A 151 29.33 -5.31 7.22
CA LYS A 151 30.03 -4.05 6.97
C LYS A 151 29.11 -2.98 6.37
N VAL A 152 28.20 -3.37 5.48
CA VAL A 152 27.25 -2.45 4.81
C VAL A 152 25.88 -2.39 5.47
N LYS A 153 25.70 -3.06 6.61
CA LYS A 153 24.39 -3.20 7.28
C LYS A 153 23.71 -1.88 7.59
N HIS A 154 24.48 -0.88 8.00
CA HIS A 154 23.95 0.46 8.30
C HIS A 154 23.45 1.16 7.03
N HIS A 155 24.16 1.03 5.91
CA HIS A 155 23.73 1.54 4.60
C HIS A 155 22.47 0.81 4.09
N LEU A 156 22.42 -0.52 4.23
CA LEU A 156 21.22 -1.30 3.88
C LEU A 156 20.02 -0.90 4.76
N GLU A 157 20.24 -0.66 6.05
CA GLU A 157 19.18 -0.17 6.94
C GLU A 157 18.68 1.22 6.54
N GLU A 158 19.58 2.14 6.18
CA GLU A 158 19.21 3.47 5.67
C GLU A 158 18.36 3.38 4.41
N ILE A 159 18.79 2.60 3.40
CA ILE A 159 18.02 2.37 2.16
C ILE A 159 16.64 1.83 2.48
N LYS A 160 16.54 0.82 3.37
CA LYS A 160 15.24 0.26 3.77
C LYS A 160 14.35 1.30 4.45
N VAL A 161 14.90 2.13 5.33
CA VAL A 161 14.14 3.17 6.01
C VAL A 161 13.62 4.20 5.01
N VAL A 162 14.42 4.63 4.04
CA VAL A 162 13.97 5.55 2.99
C VAL A 162 12.87 4.93 2.14
N LEU A 163 13.03 3.69 1.69
CA LEU A 163 12.01 2.98 0.92
C LEU A 163 10.70 2.81 1.72
N ILE A 164 10.78 2.45 3.01
CA ILE A 164 9.61 2.35 3.89
C ILE A 164 8.93 3.70 4.07
N LYS A 165 9.69 4.77 4.29
CA LYS A 165 9.15 6.14 4.41
C LYS A 165 8.40 6.57 3.17
N ARG A 166 8.95 6.27 1.99
CA ARG A 166 8.38 6.69 0.70
C ARG A 166 7.21 5.80 0.24
N LEU A 167 7.25 4.49 0.50
CA LEU A 167 6.20 3.55 0.07
C LEU A 167 5.06 3.41 1.08
N LEU A 168 5.38 3.38 2.39
CA LEU A 168 4.46 2.89 3.42
C LEU A 168 4.00 4.02 4.35
N SER A 169 4.91 4.51 5.19
CA SER A 169 4.54 5.41 6.29
C SER A 169 5.75 6.20 6.79
N ASP A 170 5.52 7.46 7.15
CA ASP A 170 6.50 8.34 7.82
C ASP A 170 6.42 8.26 9.36
N GLN A 171 5.48 7.49 9.90
CA GLN A 171 5.29 7.34 11.34
C GLN A 171 6.47 6.57 11.95
N LEU A 172 7.25 7.25 12.81
CA LEU A 172 8.44 6.64 13.45
C LEU A 172 8.14 5.31 14.17
N PRO A 173 7.00 5.14 14.86
CA PRO A 173 6.66 3.86 15.50
C PRO A 173 6.44 2.73 14.47
N PHE A 174 5.80 3.02 13.33
CA PHE A 174 5.66 2.07 12.23
C PHE A 174 7.02 1.72 11.64
N ILE A 175 7.83 2.73 11.28
CA ILE A 175 9.16 2.57 10.68
C ILE A 175 10.07 1.70 11.56
N ARG A 176 10.00 1.90 12.89
CA ARG A 176 10.80 1.15 13.88
C ARG A 176 10.59 -0.36 13.77
N VAL A 177 9.35 -0.80 13.56
CA VAL A 177 8.99 -2.21 13.39
C VAL A 177 9.27 -2.64 11.94
N ALA A 178 8.78 -1.87 10.97
CA ALA A 178 8.89 -2.16 9.54
C ALA A 178 10.33 -2.37 9.06
N LYS A 179 11.30 -1.56 9.51
CA LYS A 179 12.71 -1.71 9.09
C LYS A 179 13.34 -3.04 9.51
N ARG A 180 12.81 -3.66 10.57
CA ARG A 180 13.24 -5.00 11.03
C ARG A 180 12.52 -6.10 10.28
N VAL A 181 11.33 -5.83 9.74
CA VAL A 181 10.39 -6.81 9.16
C VAL A 181 10.50 -6.92 7.63
N PHE A 182 10.53 -5.81 6.91
CA PHE A 182 10.64 -5.84 5.45
C PHE A 182 12.07 -6.16 5.00
N SER A 183 12.21 -6.89 3.90
CA SER A 183 13.44 -7.02 3.10
C SER A 183 13.36 -6.11 1.86
N ILE A 184 14.48 -5.91 1.16
CA ILE A 184 14.48 -5.15 -0.11
C ILE A 184 13.57 -5.83 -1.13
N LYS A 185 13.67 -7.16 -1.27
CA LYS A 185 12.78 -7.95 -2.13
C LYS A 185 11.29 -7.72 -1.82
N SER A 186 10.93 -7.66 -0.54
CA SER A 186 9.53 -7.42 -0.18
C SER A 186 9.07 -6.00 -0.47
N LEU A 187 9.96 -5.00 -0.38
CA LEU A 187 9.65 -3.61 -0.74
C LEU A 187 9.54 -3.43 -2.26
N ASN A 188 10.40 -4.10 -3.03
CA ASN A 188 10.32 -4.10 -4.49
C ASN A 188 9.00 -4.73 -4.97
N TRP A 189 8.57 -5.84 -4.36
CA TRP A 189 7.27 -6.47 -4.64
C TRP A 189 6.08 -5.51 -4.44
N ILE A 190 6.16 -4.61 -3.44
CA ILE A 190 5.14 -3.58 -3.18
C ILE A 190 5.21 -2.50 -4.26
N TYR A 191 6.42 -2.04 -4.59
CA TYR A 191 6.64 -1.02 -5.61
C TYR A 191 6.17 -1.46 -7.00
N GLU A 192 6.41 -2.71 -7.39
CA GLU A 192 5.91 -3.29 -8.67
C GLU A 192 4.37 -3.33 -8.76
N ARG A 193 3.66 -3.21 -7.63
CA ARG A 193 2.20 -3.21 -7.53
C ARG A 193 1.63 -1.81 -7.25
N LEU A 194 2.49 -0.80 -7.17
CA LEU A 194 2.11 0.58 -6.97
C LEU A 194 1.81 1.24 -8.32
N ILE A 195 0.61 1.77 -8.44
CA ILE A 195 0.12 2.54 -9.58
C ILE A 195 0.26 4.02 -9.25
N GLY A 196 0.99 4.74 -10.09
CA GLY A 196 1.32 6.14 -9.86
C GLY A 196 2.34 6.34 -8.73
N ASN A 197 2.25 7.47 -8.04
CA ASN A 197 3.24 7.88 -7.02
C ASN A 197 2.61 8.09 -5.64
N GLY A 198 3.47 8.14 -4.62
CA GLY A 198 3.08 8.34 -3.22
C GLY A 198 3.08 7.06 -2.39
N LYS A 199 2.56 7.17 -1.17
CA LYS A 199 2.48 6.05 -0.22
C LYS A 199 1.25 5.18 -0.52
N ILE A 200 1.25 3.93 -0.07
CA ILE A 200 0.12 3.01 -0.20
C ILE A 200 -0.94 3.17 0.92
N GLY A 201 -0.67 4.04 1.90
CA GLY A 201 -1.57 4.32 3.01
C GLY A 201 -1.54 3.28 4.15
N GLY A 202 -2.30 3.58 5.21
CA GLY A 202 -2.17 2.90 6.50
C GLY A 202 -2.72 1.47 6.51
N LYS A 203 -3.95 1.26 6.02
CA LYS A 203 -4.51 -0.11 5.88
C LYS A 203 -3.59 -1.06 5.13
N ALA A 204 -3.06 -0.60 4.00
CA ALA A 204 -2.14 -1.39 3.20
C ALA A 204 -0.82 -1.65 3.93
N GLY A 205 -0.23 -0.61 4.52
CA GLY A 205 1.00 -0.69 5.31
C GLY A 205 0.87 -1.67 6.48
N GLY A 206 -0.19 -1.54 7.27
CA GLY A 206 -0.51 -2.41 8.39
C GLY A 206 -0.75 -3.87 7.99
N MET A 207 -1.54 -4.10 6.92
CA MET A 207 -1.77 -5.44 6.37
C MET A 207 -0.47 -6.14 5.96
N LEU A 208 0.37 -5.44 5.17
CA LEU A 208 1.62 -5.99 4.66
C LEU A 208 2.64 -6.21 5.78
N LEU A 209 2.71 -5.29 6.74
CA LEU A 209 3.59 -5.43 7.90
C LEU A 209 3.19 -6.67 8.71
N ALA A 210 1.90 -6.83 9.02
CA ALA A 210 1.39 -8.00 9.71
C ALA A 210 1.69 -9.30 8.97
N TRP A 211 1.45 -9.35 7.66
CA TRP A 211 1.79 -10.53 6.86
C TRP A 211 3.27 -10.88 6.94
N ARG A 212 4.18 -9.91 6.77
CA ARG A 212 5.63 -10.15 6.85
C ARG A 212 6.09 -10.52 8.26
N ILE A 213 5.40 -10.08 9.32
CA ILE A 213 5.64 -10.56 10.69
C ILE A 213 5.30 -12.05 10.79
N LEU A 214 4.14 -12.46 10.27
CA LEU A 214 3.64 -13.83 10.41
C LEU A 214 4.34 -14.84 9.48
N GLU A 215 4.80 -14.39 8.31
CA GLU A 215 5.56 -15.19 7.33
C GLU A 215 6.93 -15.62 7.87
N ARG A 216 7.47 -14.89 8.86
CA ARG A 216 8.78 -15.21 9.44
C ARG A 216 8.72 -16.48 10.29
N SER A 217 9.73 -17.33 10.09
CA SER A 217 9.90 -18.59 10.81
C SER A 217 10.46 -18.42 12.22
N ASN A 218 10.76 -17.19 12.67
CA ASN A 218 11.50 -16.95 13.91
C ASN A 218 10.83 -17.65 15.11
N HIS A 219 11.59 -18.47 15.82
CA HIS A 219 11.09 -19.47 16.78
C HIS A 219 10.69 -18.89 18.15
N ASP A 220 10.93 -17.59 18.36
CA ASP A 220 10.80 -16.94 19.67
C ASP A 220 9.36 -16.91 20.22
N TYR A 221 8.35 -16.95 19.34
CA TYR A 221 6.93 -16.75 19.72
C TYR A 221 6.00 -17.84 19.15
N GLY A 222 6.46 -19.09 19.18
CA GLY A 222 5.65 -20.25 18.81
C GLY A 222 6.06 -20.90 17.48
N PRO A 223 5.32 -21.92 17.02
CA PRO A 223 5.65 -22.67 15.80
C PRO A 223 5.59 -21.79 14.55
N THR A 224 6.30 -22.19 13.49
CA THR A 224 6.12 -21.56 12.20
C THR A 224 4.68 -21.75 11.70
N ILE A 225 4.09 -20.65 11.25
CA ILE A 225 2.78 -20.62 10.59
C ILE A 225 2.89 -20.04 9.17
N ALA A 226 4.10 -19.88 8.65
CA ALA A 226 4.37 -19.20 7.38
C ALA A 226 3.56 -19.78 6.20
N ASN A 227 3.44 -21.10 6.14
CA ASN A 227 2.68 -21.78 5.08
C ASN A 227 1.16 -21.60 5.20
N HIS A 228 0.67 -21.19 6.37
CA HIS A 228 -0.75 -20.99 6.69
C HIS A 228 -1.17 -19.53 6.65
N VAL A 229 -0.27 -18.59 6.37
CA VAL A 229 -0.60 -17.16 6.28
C VAL A 229 -0.30 -16.62 4.89
N THR A 230 -1.08 -15.65 4.43
CA THR A 230 -0.86 -14.92 3.16
C THR A 230 -1.65 -13.61 3.16
N THR A 231 -1.52 -12.82 2.10
CA THR A 231 -2.43 -11.70 1.76
C THR A 231 -3.13 -11.99 0.43
N PRO A 232 -4.25 -11.32 0.13
CA PRO A 232 -4.76 -11.21 -1.24
C PRO A 232 -3.70 -10.59 -2.17
N ASP A 233 -3.71 -10.95 -3.47
CA ASP A 233 -2.85 -10.32 -4.49
C ASP A 233 -3.34 -8.88 -4.73
N THR A 234 -2.78 -7.96 -3.94
CA THR A 234 -3.28 -6.59 -3.79
C THR A 234 -2.48 -5.64 -4.66
N TYR A 235 -3.19 -4.73 -5.34
CA TYR A 235 -2.60 -3.61 -6.08
C TYR A 235 -2.90 -2.30 -5.36
N PHE A 236 -2.04 -1.30 -5.51
CA PHE A 236 -2.12 -0.05 -4.76
C PHE A 236 -2.16 1.14 -5.71
N ILE A 237 -3.02 2.12 -5.47
CA ILE A 237 -2.92 3.43 -6.11
C ILE A 237 -2.29 4.36 -5.09
N GLY A 238 -1.18 4.97 -5.49
CA GLY A 238 -0.39 5.83 -4.62
C GLY A 238 -1.14 7.09 -4.20
N SER A 239 -0.79 7.57 -3.01
CA SER A 239 -1.47 8.68 -2.35
C SER A 239 -1.31 10.05 -3.05
N GLU A 240 -0.47 10.17 -4.08
CA GLU A 240 -0.33 11.42 -4.86
C GLU A 240 -1.28 11.48 -6.06
N VAL A 241 -1.81 10.33 -6.50
CA VAL A 241 -2.71 10.25 -7.65
C VAL A 241 -4.01 11.02 -7.41
N ILE A 242 -4.47 11.11 -6.16
CA ILE A 242 -5.64 11.92 -5.80
C ILE A 242 -5.42 13.42 -6.13
N TYR A 243 -4.23 13.98 -5.91
CA TYR A 243 -4.00 15.40 -6.22
C TYR A 243 -4.03 15.67 -7.71
N GLU A 244 -3.38 14.80 -8.50
CA GLU A 244 -3.44 14.90 -9.96
C GLU A 244 -4.90 14.81 -10.44
N PHE A 245 -5.68 13.89 -9.86
CA PHE A 245 -7.10 13.75 -10.16
C PHE A 245 -7.89 15.01 -9.81
N LEU A 246 -7.70 15.58 -8.61
CA LEU A 246 -8.42 16.78 -8.17
C LEU A 246 -8.06 18.00 -9.03
N LEU A 247 -6.77 18.21 -9.32
CA LEU A 247 -6.26 19.30 -10.14
C LEU A 247 -6.82 19.22 -11.57
N ARG A 248 -6.70 18.05 -12.21
CA ARG A 248 -7.19 17.81 -13.58
C ARG A 248 -8.68 18.09 -13.73
N ASN A 249 -9.46 17.81 -12.69
CA ASN A 249 -10.92 17.95 -12.70
C ASN A 249 -11.41 19.25 -12.07
N LYS A 250 -10.51 20.18 -11.70
CA LYS A 250 -10.84 21.46 -11.05
C LYS A 250 -11.66 21.29 -9.77
N LEU A 251 -11.34 20.24 -9.01
CA LEU A 251 -12.01 19.86 -7.76
C LEU A 251 -11.30 20.42 -6.52
N GLU A 252 -10.17 21.11 -6.68
CA GLU A 252 -9.45 21.79 -5.58
C GLU A 252 -10.35 22.76 -4.80
N ARG A 253 -11.37 23.32 -5.47
CA ARG A 253 -12.38 24.17 -4.85
C ARG A 253 -13.14 23.48 -3.70
N PHE A 254 -13.16 22.15 -3.64
CA PHE A 254 -13.80 21.38 -2.58
C PHE A 254 -12.85 21.05 -1.42
N VAL A 255 -11.55 21.34 -1.51
CA VAL A 255 -10.60 21.10 -0.41
C VAL A 255 -10.91 21.97 0.80
N ASN A 256 -11.53 23.14 0.60
CA ASN A 256 -11.96 24.03 1.67
C ASN A 256 -13.24 23.57 2.40
N GLN A 257 -13.89 22.47 1.97
CA GLN A 257 -15.08 21.91 2.62
C GLN A 257 -14.87 21.74 4.13
N LYS A 258 -13.64 21.41 4.52
CA LYS A 258 -13.20 21.23 5.91
C LYS A 258 -13.40 22.44 6.83
N TYR A 259 -13.66 23.63 6.29
CA TYR A 259 -13.92 24.87 7.04
C TYR A 259 -15.38 25.31 7.02
N LEU A 260 -16.27 24.56 6.36
CA LEU A 260 -17.69 24.87 6.29
C LEU A 260 -18.46 24.37 7.52
N SER A 261 -19.71 24.81 7.67
CA SER A 261 -20.62 24.21 8.65
C SER A 261 -21.03 22.80 8.22
N LEU A 262 -21.46 21.95 9.15
CA LEU A 262 -21.94 20.60 8.82
C LEU A 262 -23.08 20.62 7.80
N GLU A 263 -24.02 21.54 7.97
CA GLU A 263 -25.17 21.70 7.06
C GLU A 263 -24.70 22.03 5.64
N ASP A 264 -23.75 22.96 5.50
CA ASP A 264 -23.18 23.33 4.21
C ASP A 264 -22.39 22.17 3.57
N MET A 265 -21.61 21.43 4.38
CA MET A 265 -20.89 20.24 3.90
C MET A 265 -21.86 19.18 3.36
N GLN A 266 -22.94 18.90 4.10
CA GLN A 266 -23.96 17.93 3.69
C GLN A 266 -24.70 18.37 2.43
N ALA A 267 -25.00 19.66 2.31
CA ALA A 267 -25.67 20.21 1.13
C ALA A 267 -24.79 20.11 -0.14
N GLN A 268 -23.48 20.30 -0.01
CA GLN A 268 -22.54 20.28 -1.15
C GLN A 268 -22.03 18.88 -1.50
N TYR A 269 -22.02 17.93 -0.56
CA TYR A 269 -21.46 16.59 -0.77
C TYR A 269 -22.01 15.86 -2.01
N PRO A 270 -23.33 15.89 -2.33
CA PRO A 270 -23.83 15.28 -3.56
C PRO A 270 -23.22 15.85 -4.85
N GLU A 271 -22.95 17.17 -4.90
CA GLU A 271 -22.27 17.80 -6.04
C GLU A 271 -20.82 17.26 -6.16
N ILE A 272 -20.12 17.15 -5.03
CA ILE A 272 -18.74 16.64 -4.98
C ILE A 272 -18.68 15.21 -5.52
N VAL A 273 -19.57 14.34 -5.05
CA VAL A 273 -19.67 12.95 -5.50
C VAL A 273 -19.89 12.89 -7.02
N ASN A 274 -20.86 13.66 -7.54
CA ASN A 274 -21.13 13.70 -8.97
C ASN A 274 -19.92 14.23 -9.76
N ALA A 275 -19.27 15.29 -9.27
CA ALA A 275 -18.09 15.88 -9.91
C ALA A 275 -16.90 14.91 -9.95
N CYS A 276 -16.70 14.09 -8.91
CA CYS A 276 -15.72 13.01 -8.91
C CYS A 276 -16.10 11.89 -9.90
N LEU A 277 -17.37 11.48 -9.95
CA LEU A 277 -17.82 10.38 -10.83
C LEU A 277 -17.66 10.70 -12.33
N VAL A 278 -17.87 11.96 -12.73
CA VAL A 278 -17.63 12.40 -14.12
C VAL A 278 -16.18 12.84 -14.37
N GLY A 279 -15.32 12.82 -13.35
CA GLY A 279 -13.94 13.28 -13.42
C GLY A 279 -13.05 12.35 -14.26
N ASN A 280 -12.14 12.92 -15.04
CA ASN A 280 -11.22 12.16 -15.88
C ASN A 280 -9.98 11.72 -15.11
N THR A 281 -9.64 10.44 -15.24
CA THR A 281 -8.40 9.84 -14.72
C THR A 281 -7.28 9.95 -15.76
N PRO A 282 -6.01 10.16 -15.37
CA PRO A 282 -4.89 10.20 -16.32
C PRO A 282 -4.70 8.90 -17.11
N ASN A 283 -4.37 9.00 -18.41
CA ASN A 283 -4.26 7.85 -19.30
C ASN A 283 -3.24 6.80 -18.81
N TYR A 284 -2.10 7.24 -18.29
CA TYR A 284 -1.06 6.32 -17.77
C TYR A 284 -1.55 5.51 -16.56
N ILE A 285 -2.50 6.04 -15.78
CA ILE A 285 -3.15 5.32 -14.68
C ILE A 285 -4.18 4.34 -15.24
N LEU A 286 -4.96 4.76 -16.25
CA LEU A 286 -5.95 3.90 -16.92
C LEU A 286 -5.28 2.65 -17.52
N GLU A 287 -4.15 2.81 -18.22
CA GLU A 287 -3.38 1.69 -18.78
C GLU A 287 -2.95 0.68 -17.70
N GLN A 288 -2.39 1.16 -16.59
CA GLN A 288 -2.00 0.30 -15.47
C GLN A 288 -3.22 -0.39 -14.80
N LEU A 289 -4.37 0.28 -14.73
CA LEU A 289 -5.59 -0.30 -14.17
C LEU A 289 -6.17 -1.40 -15.08
N GLN A 290 -6.00 -1.29 -16.40
CA GLN A 290 -6.39 -2.35 -17.34
C GLN A 290 -5.57 -3.62 -17.09
N ASP A 291 -4.26 -3.47 -16.85
CA ASP A 291 -3.38 -4.59 -16.49
C ASP A 291 -3.82 -5.24 -15.17
N VAL A 292 -4.21 -4.45 -14.17
CA VAL A 292 -4.76 -4.98 -12.91
C VAL A 292 -6.03 -5.78 -13.16
N LEU A 293 -6.97 -5.25 -13.94
CA LEU A 293 -8.22 -5.93 -14.25
C LEU A 293 -7.98 -7.27 -14.97
N THR A 294 -7.03 -7.28 -15.91
CA THR A 294 -6.58 -8.49 -16.61
C THR A 294 -6.04 -9.54 -15.63
N ARG A 295 -5.20 -9.12 -14.67
CA ARG A 295 -4.64 -10.01 -13.63
C ARG A 295 -5.68 -10.53 -12.63
N LEU A 296 -6.74 -9.75 -12.38
CA LEU A 296 -7.87 -10.19 -11.57
C LEU A 296 -8.63 -11.34 -12.26
N ASN A 297 -8.63 -11.38 -13.60
CA ASN A 297 -9.13 -12.50 -14.41
C ASN A 297 -10.57 -12.91 -14.03
N GLY A 298 -11.49 -11.95 -14.03
CA GLY A 298 -12.90 -12.16 -13.69
C GLY A 298 -13.19 -12.50 -12.23
N ARG A 299 -12.20 -12.46 -11.33
CA ARG A 299 -12.44 -12.65 -9.89
C ARG A 299 -13.12 -11.41 -9.31
N PRO A 300 -14.19 -11.55 -8.50
CA PRO A 300 -14.73 -10.44 -7.72
C PRO A 300 -13.63 -9.77 -6.90
N PHE A 301 -13.66 -8.45 -6.79
CA PHE A 301 -12.65 -7.66 -6.10
C PHE A 301 -13.29 -6.53 -5.30
N VAL A 302 -12.47 -5.86 -4.49
CA VAL A 302 -12.85 -4.72 -3.66
C VAL A 302 -11.84 -3.60 -3.83
N VAL A 303 -12.35 -2.38 -3.96
CA VAL A 303 -11.61 -1.13 -3.97
C VAL A 303 -11.77 -0.49 -2.60
N ARG A 304 -10.69 -0.48 -1.80
CA ARG A 304 -10.69 0.03 -0.42
C ARG A 304 -9.90 1.32 -0.34
N SER A 305 -10.46 2.30 0.36
CA SER A 305 -9.70 3.44 0.90
C SER A 305 -8.56 2.96 1.79
N SER A 306 -7.38 3.57 1.65
CA SER A 306 -6.19 3.36 2.49
C SER A 306 -5.60 4.72 2.83
N SER A 307 -6.18 5.37 3.83
CA SER A 307 -5.79 6.73 4.24
C SER A 307 -4.44 6.73 4.96
N LEU A 308 -3.66 7.80 4.84
CA LEU A 308 -2.42 7.96 5.62
C LEU A 308 -2.69 8.17 7.12
N LEU A 309 -3.90 8.60 7.50
CA LEU A 309 -4.31 8.76 8.90
C LEU A 309 -4.70 7.44 9.58
N GLU A 310 -4.93 6.37 8.83
CA GLU A 310 -5.37 5.09 9.41
C GLU A 310 -4.29 4.42 10.27
N ASP A 311 -3.02 4.75 10.05
CA ASP A 311 -1.88 4.30 10.87
C ASP A 311 -1.57 5.24 12.04
N HIS A 312 -2.35 6.31 12.23
CA HIS A 312 -2.10 7.24 13.32
C HIS A 312 -2.40 6.56 14.67
N LEU A 313 -1.37 6.43 15.50
CA LEU A 313 -1.40 5.64 16.74
C LEU A 313 -2.52 6.01 17.72
N ASP A 314 -2.92 7.28 17.73
CA ASP A 314 -3.89 7.81 18.68
C ASP A 314 -5.32 7.81 18.14
N TYR A 315 -5.51 7.62 16.82
CA TYR A 315 -6.79 7.78 16.16
C TYR A 315 -6.99 6.75 15.05
N ALA A 316 -7.67 5.66 15.36
CA ALA A 316 -8.12 4.73 14.33
C ALA A 316 -9.25 5.37 13.50
N PHE A 317 -8.96 5.81 12.27
CA PHE A 317 -9.97 6.20 11.27
C PHE A 317 -10.58 5.00 10.54
N ALA A 318 -10.32 3.79 11.01
CA ALA A 318 -10.87 2.54 10.48
C ALA A 318 -12.40 2.64 10.35
N GLY A 319 -12.92 2.29 9.17
CA GLY A 319 -14.36 2.22 8.88
C GLY A 319 -15.04 3.55 8.53
N LYS A 320 -14.31 4.67 8.38
CA LYS A 320 -14.92 5.99 8.06
C LYS A 320 -14.94 6.35 6.57
N TYR A 321 -14.19 5.61 5.76
CA TYR A 321 -14.07 5.83 4.33
C TYR A 321 -14.64 4.64 3.57
N ASP A 322 -15.09 4.91 2.34
CA ASP A 322 -15.84 3.95 1.54
C ASP A 322 -15.01 2.70 1.23
N THR A 323 -15.73 1.61 0.96
CA THR A 323 -15.21 0.35 0.43
C THR A 323 -16.17 -0.12 -0.66
N ILE A 324 -15.69 -0.13 -1.90
CA ILE A 324 -16.51 -0.40 -3.08
C ILE A 324 -16.23 -1.80 -3.56
N PHE A 325 -17.26 -2.62 -3.60
CA PHE A 325 -17.12 -3.98 -4.08
C PHE A 325 -17.52 -4.11 -5.55
N CYS A 326 -16.74 -4.88 -6.31
CA CYS A 326 -16.94 -5.12 -7.72
C CYS A 326 -17.03 -6.63 -7.97
N SER A 327 -18.14 -7.05 -8.53
CA SER A 327 -18.48 -8.43 -8.88
C SER A 327 -17.64 -8.99 -10.04
N ASN A 328 -17.20 -8.14 -10.96
CA ASN A 328 -16.26 -8.47 -12.05
C ASN A 328 -16.75 -9.60 -12.99
N GLN A 329 -18.06 -9.68 -13.25
CA GLN A 329 -18.68 -10.68 -14.12
C GLN A 329 -19.28 -10.08 -15.42
N GLY A 330 -19.17 -8.77 -15.61
CA GLY A 330 -19.60 -8.11 -16.85
C GLY A 330 -18.60 -8.32 -17.98
N ASP A 331 -18.79 -7.62 -19.09
CA ASP A 331 -17.75 -7.52 -20.12
C ASP A 331 -16.54 -6.67 -19.66
N GLU A 332 -15.49 -6.62 -20.49
CA GLU A 332 -14.25 -5.90 -20.15
C GLU A 332 -14.49 -4.40 -19.92
N GLU A 333 -15.35 -3.76 -20.72
CA GLU A 333 -15.64 -2.32 -20.61
C GLU A 333 -16.50 -2.02 -19.37
N GLU A 334 -17.49 -2.85 -19.08
CA GLU A 334 -18.35 -2.76 -17.89
C GLU A 334 -17.52 -2.91 -16.61
N ASN A 335 -16.66 -3.93 -16.55
CA ASN A 335 -15.82 -4.20 -15.38
C ASN A 335 -14.76 -3.09 -15.18
N PHE A 336 -14.18 -2.59 -16.27
CA PHE A 336 -13.25 -1.48 -16.21
C PHE A 336 -13.93 -0.20 -15.74
N THR A 337 -15.12 0.10 -16.28
CA THR A 337 -15.94 1.24 -15.83
C THR A 337 -16.29 1.14 -14.35
N ALA A 338 -16.64 -0.06 -13.87
CA ALA A 338 -16.92 -0.30 -12.45
C ALA A 338 -15.68 -0.05 -11.57
N LEU A 339 -14.49 -0.50 -11.99
CA LEU A 339 -13.22 -0.24 -11.30
C LEU A 339 -12.94 1.27 -11.20
N ILE A 340 -13.04 1.99 -12.32
CA ILE A 340 -12.78 3.44 -12.36
C ILE A 340 -13.79 4.20 -11.49
N ASN A 341 -15.08 3.85 -11.56
CA ASN A 341 -16.10 4.48 -10.74
C ASN A 341 -15.90 4.19 -9.25
N GLY A 342 -15.48 2.97 -8.89
CA GLY A 342 -15.10 2.64 -7.52
C GLY A 342 -13.96 3.54 -7.00
N ILE A 343 -12.91 3.75 -7.80
CA ILE A 343 -11.80 4.65 -7.47
C ILE A 343 -12.29 6.09 -7.28
N ARG A 344 -13.10 6.61 -8.21
CA ARG A 344 -13.68 7.96 -8.14
C ARG A 344 -14.56 8.15 -6.90
N GLN A 345 -15.33 7.13 -6.53
CA GLN A 345 -16.16 7.14 -5.34
C GLN A 345 -15.31 7.15 -4.06
N ILE A 346 -14.22 6.38 -4.01
CA ILE A 346 -13.26 6.48 -2.90
C ILE A 346 -12.69 7.89 -2.79
N TYR A 347 -12.32 8.54 -3.89
CA TYR A 347 -11.85 9.92 -3.86
C TYR A 347 -12.93 10.90 -3.37
N ALA A 348 -14.18 10.73 -3.79
CA ALA A 348 -15.30 11.52 -3.25
C ALA A 348 -15.45 11.33 -1.73
N SER A 349 -15.29 10.10 -1.23
CA SER A 349 -15.43 9.79 0.20
C SER A 349 -14.44 10.53 1.11
N THR A 350 -13.33 11.06 0.57
CA THR A 350 -12.40 11.91 1.33
C THR A 350 -13.03 13.22 1.80
N PHE A 351 -14.08 13.66 1.10
CA PHE A 351 -14.88 14.84 1.40
C PHE A 351 -16.16 14.52 2.18
N ASN A 352 -16.34 13.27 2.65
CA ASN A 352 -17.52 12.89 3.42
C ASN A 352 -17.63 13.75 4.70
N PRO A 353 -18.78 14.43 4.94
CA PRO A 353 -18.98 15.26 6.12
C PRO A 353 -18.70 14.53 7.44
N GLU A 354 -19.09 13.25 7.56
CA GLU A 354 -18.87 12.45 8.78
C GLU A 354 -17.37 12.21 9.03
N ALA A 355 -16.62 11.92 7.96
CA ALA A 355 -15.17 11.76 8.03
C ALA A 355 -14.48 13.09 8.38
N MET A 356 -14.95 14.22 7.86
CA MET A 356 -14.45 15.56 8.21
C MET A 356 -14.71 15.92 9.68
N ILE A 357 -15.94 15.73 10.17
CA ILE A 357 -16.27 15.94 11.59
C ILE A 357 -15.41 15.05 12.48
N ALA A 358 -15.25 13.78 12.09
CA ALA A 358 -14.40 12.85 12.81
C ALA A 358 -12.96 13.36 12.91
N ARG A 359 -12.40 13.93 11.85
CA ARG A 359 -11.07 14.56 11.89
C ARG A 359 -11.05 15.79 12.78
N GLN A 360 -12.06 16.65 12.67
CA GLN A 360 -12.18 17.86 13.49
C GLN A 360 -12.24 17.55 14.99
N LYS A 361 -13.02 16.53 15.40
CA LYS A 361 -13.12 16.08 16.80
C LYS A 361 -11.78 15.64 17.39
N HIS A 362 -10.83 15.21 16.56
CA HIS A 362 -9.51 14.78 16.98
C HIS A 362 -8.41 15.81 16.67
N GLY A 363 -8.77 17.03 16.26
CA GLY A 363 -7.80 18.09 15.94
C GLY A 363 -7.01 17.85 14.65
N LEU A 364 -7.50 17.00 13.75
CA LEU A 364 -6.83 16.57 12.52
C LEU A 364 -7.41 17.20 11.26
N ILE A 365 -8.19 18.28 11.38
CA ILE A 365 -8.86 18.92 10.23
C ILE A 365 -7.86 19.53 9.25
N ASP A 366 -6.74 20.05 9.76
CA ASP A 366 -5.65 20.62 8.96
C ASP A 366 -4.57 19.61 8.58
N TYR A 367 -4.70 18.36 9.05
CA TYR A 367 -3.85 17.28 8.56
C TYR A 367 -4.16 17.01 7.09
N ASP A 368 -3.10 16.93 6.30
CA ASP A 368 -3.16 16.65 4.86
C ASP A 368 -3.57 15.18 4.62
N GLU A 369 -4.87 14.94 4.55
CA GLU A 369 -5.46 13.62 4.30
C GLU A 369 -5.21 13.18 2.86
N ARG A 370 -4.19 12.37 2.67
CA ARG A 370 -3.86 11.74 1.39
C ARG A 370 -4.50 10.36 1.31
N MET A 371 -5.35 10.18 0.32
CA MET A 371 -6.04 8.92 0.10
C MET A 371 -5.30 8.05 -0.91
N ALA A 372 -4.66 6.98 -0.43
CA ALA A 372 -4.26 5.87 -1.26
C ALA A 372 -5.43 4.88 -1.41
N ILE A 373 -5.34 3.97 -2.38
CA ILE A 373 -6.39 2.99 -2.65
C ILE A 373 -5.77 1.59 -2.76
N MET A 374 -6.46 0.58 -2.23
CA MET A 374 -6.13 -0.83 -2.42
C MET A 374 -7.16 -1.48 -3.33
N ILE A 375 -6.71 -2.27 -4.30
CA ILE A 375 -7.54 -3.10 -5.16
C ILE A 375 -7.21 -4.56 -4.81
N GLN A 376 -8.18 -5.29 -4.28
CA GLN A 376 -7.98 -6.62 -3.73
C GLN A 376 -8.98 -7.62 -4.29
N PRO A 377 -8.55 -8.80 -4.80
CA PRO A 377 -9.49 -9.87 -5.08
C PRO A 377 -10.18 -10.30 -3.78
N LEU A 378 -11.48 -10.57 -3.86
CA LEU A 378 -12.21 -11.17 -2.76
C LEU A 378 -11.73 -12.59 -2.54
N ILE A 379 -11.35 -12.90 -1.31
CA ILE A 379 -11.03 -14.27 -0.90
C ILE A 379 -12.34 -15.01 -0.70
N GLY A 380 -12.48 -16.17 -1.33
CA GLY A 380 -13.68 -16.97 -1.21
C GLY A 380 -13.82 -18.00 -2.31
N GLN A 381 -14.99 -18.63 -2.34
CA GLN A 381 -15.27 -19.70 -3.27
C GLN A 381 -16.65 -19.53 -3.88
N LYS A 382 -16.79 -20.05 -5.10
CA LYS A 382 -18.08 -20.11 -5.79
C LYS A 382 -18.92 -21.22 -5.18
N TYR A 383 -20.15 -20.87 -4.81
CA TYR A 383 -21.18 -21.81 -4.36
C TYR A 383 -22.46 -21.55 -5.16
N GLY A 384 -22.77 -22.44 -6.11
CA GLY A 384 -23.85 -22.23 -7.07
C GLY A 384 -23.65 -20.94 -7.87
N ARG A 385 -24.60 -20.00 -7.74
CA ARG A 385 -24.54 -18.66 -8.37
C ARG A 385 -23.83 -17.61 -7.51
N TYR A 386 -23.45 -17.92 -6.28
CA TYR A 386 -22.90 -16.97 -5.33
C TYR A 386 -21.39 -17.14 -5.16
N TYR A 387 -20.71 -16.08 -4.71
CA TYR A 387 -19.31 -16.09 -4.30
C TYR A 387 -19.16 -15.38 -2.95
N LEU A 388 -18.47 -16.02 -2.01
CA LEU A 388 -18.29 -15.52 -0.64
C LEU A 388 -17.06 -16.19 0.03
N PRO A 389 -16.39 -15.51 0.99
CA PRO A 389 -15.44 -16.16 1.88
C PRO A 389 -16.14 -17.20 2.74
N THR A 390 -15.44 -18.28 3.07
CA THR A 390 -15.94 -19.27 4.02
C THR A 390 -16.15 -18.62 5.38
N ILE A 391 -15.14 -17.94 5.91
CA ILE A 391 -15.21 -17.20 7.17
C ILE A 391 -14.49 -15.87 6.99
N ALA A 392 -15.11 -14.80 7.46
CA ALA A 392 -14.46 -13.52 7.72
C ALA A 392 -14.38 -13.30 9.24
N GLY A 393 -13.39 -12.55 9.70
CA GLY A 393 -13.27 -12.29 11.12
C GLY A 393 -12.32 -11.17 11.48
N ALA A 394 -12.39 -10.79 12.76
CA ALA A 394 -11.46 -9.87 13.40
C ALA A 394 -10.87 -10.52 14.65
N GLY A 395 -9.55 -10.43 14.83
CA GLY A 395 -8.86 -10.91 16.01
C GLY A 395 -8.29 -9.77 16.83
N LEU A 396 -8.51 -9.81 18.14
CA LEU A 396 -7.91 -8.91 19.12
C LEU A 396 -6.87 -9.68 19.92
N SER A 397 -5.65 -9.16 19.99
CA SER A 397 -4.56 -9.86 20.70
C SER A 397 -4.75 -9.88 22.22
N GLN A 398 -5.51 -8.92 22.74
CA GLN A 398 -5.91 -8.87 24.13
C GLN A 398 -7.41 -9.01 24.25
N ASN A 399 -7.86 -9.79 25.23
CA ASN A 399 -9.26 -10.02 25.50
C ASN A 399 -9.78 -8.92 26.47
N PRO A 400 -10.64 -7.98 26.00
CA PRO A 400 -11.10 -6.86 26.81
C PRO A 400 -12.10 -7.25 27.90
N TRP A 401 -12.63 -8.49 27.88
CA TRP A 401 -13.52 -8.99 28.93
C TRP A 401 -12.78 -9.52 30.16
N ASN A 402 -11.45 -9.70 30.07
CA ASN A 402 -10.63 -10.10 31.20
C ASN A 402 -9.92 -8.88 31.79
N LYS A 403 -9.82 -8.81 33.12
CA LYS A 403 -9.06 -7.74 33.79
C LYS A 403 -7.58 -7.82 33.39
N GLU A 404 -6.88 -6.69 33.30
CA GLU A 404 -5.43 -6.64 32.97
C GLU A 404 -4.55 -7.53 33.85
N SER A 405 -4.95 -7.78 35.10
CA SER A 405 -4.24 -8.65 36.04
C SER A 405 -4.40 -10.14 35.75
N ASP A 406 -5.32 -10.53 34.86
CA ASP A 406 -5.55 -11.90 34.48
C ASP A 406 -4.65 -12.29 33.31
N ARG A 407 -3.83 -13.33 33.50
CA ARG A 407 -3.00 -13.89 32.41
C ARG A 407 -3.85 -14.30 31.20
N ARG A 408 -5.11 -14.67 31.40
CA ARG A 408 -6.09 -15.01 30.35
C ARG A 408 -6.50 -13.81 29.48
N GLY A 409 -6.21 -12.58 29.91
CA GLY A 409 -6.37 -11.38 29.09
C GLY A 409 -5.41 -11.34 27.90
N LYS A 410 -4.28 -12.06 27.97
CA LYS A 410 -3.25 -12.07 26.91
C LYS A 410 -3.46 -13.13 25.83
N ASP A 411 -4.49 -13.98 25.96
CA ASP A 411 -4.79 -15.01 24.96
C ASP A 411 -5.64 -14.48 23.80
N GLY A 412 -6.22 -13.29 23.93
CA GLY A 412 -7.01 -12.62 22.89
C GLY A 412 -8.45 -13.13 22.73
N CYS A 413 -9.14 -12.60 21.73
CA CYS A 413 -10.46 -13.06 21.31
C CYS A 413 -10.62 -12.93 19.79
N LEU A 414 -11.56 -13.69 19.24
CA LEU A 414 -11.91 -13.67 17.82
C LEU A 414 -13.38 -13.31 17.65
N ARG A 415 -13.68 -12.49 16.67
CA ARG A 415 -15.01 -12.32 16.10
C ARG A 415 -15.07 -13.05 14.76
N LEU A 416 -16.04 -13.93 14.58
CA LEU A 416 -16.22 -14.70 13.34
C LEU A 416 -17.62 -14.47 12.74
N THR A 417 -17.67 -14.40 11.42
CA THR A 417 -18.88 -14.34 10.60
C THR A 417 -18.73 -15.25 9.38
N LEU A 418 -19.86 -15.70 8.83
CA LEU A 418 -19.93 -16.38 7.54
C LEU A 418 -20.02 -15.33 6.43
N GLY A 419 -19.27 -15.53 5.34
CA GLY A 419 -19.34 -14.69 4.16
C GLY A 419 -18.78 -13.28 4.36
N LEU A 420 -19.11 -12.38 3.42
CA LEU A 420 -18.71 -10.99 3.55
C LEU A 420 -19.56 -10.37 4.65
N ASP A 421 -18.93 -9.71 5.61
CA ASP A 421 -19.68 -9.09 6.70
C ASP A 421 -18.93 -7.87 7.24
N GLU A 422 -19.53 -6.70 7.09
CA GLU A 422 -18.99 -5.44 7.62
C GLU A 422 -19.10 -5.39 9.15
N ARG A 423 -19.97 -6.22 9.76
CA ARG A 423 -20.08 -6.34 11.24
C ARG A 423 -18.81 -6.86 11.89
N ILE A 424 -17.83 -7.39 11.14
CA ILE A 424 -16.51 -7.71 11.71
C ILE A 424 -15.85 -6.48 12.34
N GLN A 425 -16.21 -5.27 11.88
CA GLN A 425 -15.73 -3.98 12.39
C GLN A 425 -16.63 -3.38 13.48
N ALA A 426 -17.75 -4.01 13.82
CA ALA A 426 -18.70 -3.50 14.81
C ALA A 426 -18.11 -3.46 16.23
N THR A 427 -18.76 -2.74 17.15
CA THR A 427 -18.34 -2.72 18.56
C THR A 427 -18.48 -4.11 19.18
N LEU A 428 -17.63 -4.42 20.16
CA LEU A 428 -17.61 -5.74 20.83
C LEU A 428 -18.92 -6.11 21.55
N GLN A 429 -19.82 -5.14 21.70
CA GLN A 429 -21.15 -5.32 22.29
C GLN A 429 -22.22 -5.74 21.25
N ASP A 430 -21.88 -5.79 19.96
CA ASP A 430 -22.79 -6.25 18.91
C ASP A 430 -23.08 -7.76 19.06
N SER A 431 -24.34 -8.08 19.39
CA SER A 431 -24.82 -9.44 19.62
C SER A 431 -25.00 -10.26 18.34
N GLN A 432 -24.89 -9.65 17.16
CA GLN A 432 -25.04 -10.32 15.87
C GLN A 432 -23.71 -10.87 15.30
N THR A 433 -22.72 -11.14 16.14
CA THR A 433 -21.44 -11.75 15.71
C THR A 433 -20.96 -12.81 16.71
N CYS A 434 -20.25 -13.84 16.22
CA CYS A 434 -19.71 -14.88 17.11
C CYS A 434 -18.42 -14.37 17.74
N VAL A 435 -18.45 -14.03 19.03
CA VAL A 435 -17.22 -13.70 19.76
C VAL A 435 -16.75 -14.89 20.58
N ILE A 436 -15.54 -15.35 20.29
CA ILE A 436 -14.88 -16.48 20.95
C ILE A 436 -13.70 -15.98 21.77
N SER A 437 -13.67 -16.38 23.04
CA SER A 437 -12.48 -16.20 23.87
C SER A 437 -11.44 -17.24 23.50
N LEU A 438 -10.21 -16.80 23.19
CA LEU A 438 -9.13 -17.74 22.91
C LEU A 438 -8.52 -18.33 24.17
N SER A 439 -8.85 -17.85 25.39
CA SER A 439 -8.39 -18.50 26.64
C SER A 439 -9.28 -19.66 27.04
N SER A 440 -10.60 -19.44 27.09
CA SER A 440 -11.59 -20.45 27.49
C SER A 440 -12.11 -21.30 26.33
N LEU A 441 -11.90 -20.88 25.08
CA LEU A 441 -12.47 -21.48 23.87
C LEU A 441 -14.01 -21.51 23.85
N ASN A 442 -14.62 -20.68 24.70
CA ASN A 442 -16.07 -20.52 24.79
C ASN A 442 -16.50 -19.20 24.15
N ARG A 443 -17.75 -19.16 23.71
CA ARG A 443 -18.41 -17.93 23.27
C ARG A 443 -18.55 -16.95 24.43
N ILE A 444 -18.31 -15.67 24.15
CA ILE A 444 -18.43 -14.58 25.13
C ILE A 444 -19.86 -14.02 25.15
N SER A 445 -20.54 -13.95 24.00
CA SER A 445 -21.96 -13.57 23.97
C SER A 445 -22.85 -14.76 24.35
N GLN A 446 -23.85 -14.51 25.20
CA GLN A 446 -24.73 -15.52 25.78
C GLN A 446 -26.10 -15.65 25.09
N ASP A 447 -26.38 -14.83 24.07
CA ASP A 447 -27.69 -14.89 23.39
C ASP A 447 -27.66 -16.01 22.33
N GLU A 448 -28.46 -17.06 22.53
CA GLU A 448 -28.57 -18.20 21.60
C GLU A 448 -29.33 -17.85 20.31
N ASN A 449 -29.95 -16.66 20.26
CA ASN A 449 -30.68 -16.21 19.08
C ASN A 449 -29.74 -15.88 17.91
N SER A 450 -29.54 -16.85 17.01
CA SER A 450 -28.91 -16.77 15.68
C SER A 450 -27.82 -15.69 15.60
N ILE A 451 -26.61 -16.08 16.03
CA ILE A 451 -25.37 -15.30 15.96
C ILE A 451 -25.30 -14.43 14.73
N GLN A 452 -25.66 -14.95 13.56
CA GLN A 452 -25.78 -14.19 12.33
C GLN A 452 -27.09 -14.63 11.64
N LYS A 453 -27.88 -13.70 11.11
CA LYS A 453 -29.15 -14.01 10.42
C LYS A 453 -29.04 -13.92 8.90
N GLU A 454 -28.20 -13.01 8.44
CA GLU A 454 -28.01 -12.70 7.03
C GLU A 454 -26.52 -12.67 6.70
N VAL A 455 -26.19 -12.97 5.45
CA VAL A 455 -24.84 -13.00 4.91
C VAL A 455 -24.78 -12.20 3.62
N LYS A 456 -23.77 -11.34 3.47
CA LYS A 456 -23.51 -10.62 2.23
C LYS A 456 -22.72 -11.53 1.30
N VAL A 457 -23.22 -11.70 0.08
CA VAL A 457 -22.61 -12.53 -0.97
C VAL A 457 -22.49 -11.73 -2.25
N VAL A 458 -21.58 -12.15 -3.13
CA VAL A 458 -21.55 -11.70 -4.52
C VAL A 458 -22.48 -12.61 -5.31
N ASP A 459 -23.48 -12.06 -5.98
CA ASP A 459 -24.28 -12.77 -6.98
C ASP A 459 -23.56 -12.69 -8.33
N LEU A 460 -23.01 -13.80 -8.79
CA LEU A 460 -22.22 -13.86 -10.02
C LEU A 460 -23.09 -13.74 -11.28
N GLN A 461 -24.39 -14.04 -11.20
CA GLN A 461 -25.29 -13.94 -12.35
C GLN A 461 -25.85 -12.54 -12.51
N GLU A 462 -26.22 -11.90 -11.40
CA GLU A 462 -26.72 -10.52 -11.40
C GLU A 462 -25.62 -9.48 -11.27
N ASN A 463 -24.36 -9.91 -11.25
CA ASN A 463 -23.17 -9.06 -11.14
C ASN A 463 -23.30 -8.02 -9.99
N SER A 464 -23.83 -8.43 -8.84
CA SER A 464 -24.19 -7.51 -7.74
C SER A 464 -23.97 -8.12 -6.35
N PHE A 465 -24.00 -7.29 -5.30
CA PHE A 465 -23.96 -7.76 -3.92
C PHE A 465 -25.36 -7.95 -3.39
N LYS A 466 -25.59 -9.07 -2.71
CA LYS A 466 -26.87 -9.37 -2.07
C LYS A 466 -26.69 -9.71 -0.61
N LEU A 467 -27.61 -9.22 0.21
CA LEU A 467 -27.78 -9.67 1.58
C LEU A 467 -28.85 -10.76 1.56
N LEU A 468 -28.46 -11.97 1.96
CA LEU A 468 -29.34 -13.14 1.94
C LEU A 468 -29.47 -13.74 3.33
N PRO A 469 -30.64 -14.30 3.70
CA PRO A 469 -30.77 -15.12 4.91
C PRO A 469 -29.74 -16.26 4.92
N ILE A 470 -29.09 -16.51 6.06
CA ILE A 470 -28.08 -17.57 6.17
C ILE A 470 -28.62 -18.94 5.80
N LYS A 471 -29.92 -19.19 6.07
CA LYS A 471 -30.60 -20.44 5.72
C LYS A 471 -30.65 -20.69 4.22
N GLU A 472 -30.51 -19.66 3.37
CA GLU A 472 -30.43 -19.82 1.92
C GLU A 472 -29.03 -20.27 1.46
N ILE A 473 -27.98 -19.88 2.19
CA ILE A 473 -26.59 -20.24 1.89
C ILE A 473 -26.18 -21.57 2.52
N LEU A 474 -26.45 -21.74 3.82
CA LEU A 474 -26.15 -22.98 4.54
C LEU A 474 -27.21 -24.04 4.23
N GLN A 475 -27.20 -24.54 2.99
CA GLN A 475 -27.90 -25.76 2.59
C GLN A 475 -27.07 -27.01 2.94
N GLU A 476 -27.64 -28.20 2.74
CA GLU A 476 -26.97 -29.48 3.03
C GLU A 476 -25.71 -29.70 2.20
N ASP A 477 -25.69 -29.21 0.96
CA ASP A 477 -24.59 -29.30 0.00
C ASP A 477 -23.53 -28.20 0.18
N PHE A 478 -23.69 -27.29 1.14
CA PHE A 478 -22.67 -26.28 1.43
C PHE A 478 -21.40 -26.95 2.01
N PRO A 479 -20.25 -26.90 1.33
CA PRO A 479 -19.08 -27.74 1.66
C PRO A 479 -18.57 -27.58 3.10
N TYR A 480 -18.69 -26.37 3.65
CA TYR A 480 -18.15 -26.04 4.96
C TYR A 480 -19.16 -26.17 6.09
N ARG A 481 -20.39 -26.60 5.79
CA ARG A 481 -21.45 -26.80 6.78
C ARG A 481 -20.98 -27.57 8.03
N PRO A 482 -20.22 -28.69 7.91
CA PRO A 482 -19.79 -29.46 9.08
C PRO A 482 -18.85 -28.70 10.02
N TYR A 483 -18.15 -27.66 9.54
CA TYR A 483 -17.21 -26.87 10.33
C TYR A 483 -17.87 -25.65 11.00
N LEU A 484 -19.06 -25.26 10.54
CA LEU A 484 -19.72 -24.01 10.92
C LEU A 484 -20.93 -24.23 11.82
N LEU A 485 -21.68 -25.31 11.59
CA LEU A 485 -22.91 -25.60 12.30
C LEU A 485 -22.71 -26.52 13.50
N ASN A 486 -23.56 -26.37 14.51
CA ASN A 486 -23.71 -27.35 15.56
C ASN A 486 -24.43 -28.60 15.01
N GLY A 487 -23.83 -29.78 15.18
CA GLY A 487 -24.38 -31.04 14.65
C GLY A 487 -25.75 -31.47 15.19
N GLN A 488 -26.22 -30.90 16.30
CA GLN A 488 -27.54 -31.22 16.88
C GLN A 488 -28.60 -30.18 16.53
N THR A 489 -28.29 -28.89 16.70
CA THR A 489 -29.27 -27.81 16.51
C THR A 489 -29.27 -27.25 15.09
N ASN A 490 -28.25 -27.58 14.29
CA ASN A 490 -28.03 -27.05 12.95
C ASN A 490 -27.96 -25.50 12.90
N GLN A 491 -27.61 -24.89 14.03
CA GLN A 491 -27.39 -23.46 14.17
C GLN A 491 -25.93 -23.12 13.93
N LEU A 492 -25.67 -21.92 13.39
CA LEU A 492 -24.32 -21.41 13.19
C LEU A 492 -23.66 -21.11 14.54
N THR A 493 -22.57 -21.81 14.86
CA THR A 493 -21.86 -21.63 16.14
C THR A 493 -20.34 -21.49 16.02
N PHE A 494 -19.74 -22.02 14.95
CA PHE A 494 -18.29 -22.13 14.78
C PHE A 494 -17.58 -23.02 15.83
N ASP A 495 -18.32 -23.81 16.63
CA ASP A 495 -17.75 -24.61 17.73
C ASP A 495 -16.72 -25.64 17.24
N HIS A 496 -16.88 -26.17 16.02
CA HIS A 496 -15.92 -27.10 15.45
C HIS A 496 -14.54 -26.45 15.24
N LEU A 497 -14.48 -25.16 14.91
CA LEU A 497 -13.21 -24.42 14.79
C LEU A 497 -12.53 -24.26 16.16
N THR A 498 -13.29 -23.96 17.21
CA THR A 498 -12.72 -23.79 18.56
C THR A 498 -12.26 -25.10 19.17
N GLN A 499 -12.83 -26.23 18.73
CA GLN A 499 -12.40 -27.57 19.09
C GLN A 499 -11.16 -28.05 18.29
N ASP A 500 -10.92 -27.49 17.10
CA ASP A 500 -9.75 -27.83 16.29
C ASP A 500 -8.47 -27.16 16.82
N LYS A 501 -7.54 -27.99 17.30
CA LYS A 501 -6.25 -27.55 17.82
C LYS A 501 -5.38 -26.83 16.79
N LYS A 502 -5.49 -27.16 15.49
CA LYS A 502 -4.73 -26.50 14.42
C LYS A 502 -5.19 -25.05 14.27
N PHE A 503 -6.51 -24.83 14.22
CA PHE A 503 -7.08 -23.47 14.14
C PHE A 503 -6.71 -22.62 15.36
N VAL A 504 -6.98 -23.13 16.57
CA VAL A 504 -6.69 -22.40 17.81
C VAL A 504 -5.20 -22.05 17.90
N ARG A 505 -4.32 -22.99 17.54
CA ARG A 505 -2.87 -22.75 17.53
C ARG A 505 -2.47 -21.70 16.50
N LEU A 506 -3.03 -21.73 15.29
CA LEU A 506 -2.79 -20.74 14.24
C LEU A 506 -3.14 -19.33 14.74
N MET A 507 -4.36 -19.15 15.27
CA MET A 507 -4.84 -17.83 15.69
C MET A 507 -4.11 -17.29 16.92
N ARG A 508 -3.89 -18.10 17.96
CA ARG A 508 -3.10 -17.69 19.14
C ARG A 508 -1.66 -17.32 18.75
N THR A 509 -1.03 -18.12 17.87
CA THR A 509 0.33 -17.85 17.40
C THR A 509 0.39 -16.55 16.61
N ALA A 510 -0.59 -16.31 15.72
CA ALA A 510 -0.66 -15.08 14.94
C ALA A 510 -0.80 -13.84 15.83
N LEU A 511 -1.80 -13.81 16.72
CA LEU A 511 -2.04 -12.69 17.63
C LEU A 511 -0.86 -12.42 18.56
N THR A 512 -0.28 -13.47 19.15
CA THR A 512 0.88 -13.34 20.04
C THR A 512 2.08 -12.76 19.28
N ARG A 513 2.37 -13.25 18.08
CA ARG A 513 3.49 -12.77 17.26
C ARG A 513 3.31 -11.30 16.87
N LEU A 514 2.11 -10.93 16.44
CA LEU A 514 1.81 -9.54 16.09
C LEU A 514 2.00 -8.63 17.30
N GLU A 515 1.32 -8.90 18.43
CA GLU A 515 1.42 -8.07 19.64
C GLU A 515 2.87 -7.91 20.12
N LYS A 516 3.64 -9.01 20.17
CA LYS A 516 5.04 -8.97 20.60
C LYS A 516 5.92 -8.17 19.66
N THR A 517 5.67 -8.23 18.36
CA THR A 517 6.47 -7.53 17.35
C THR A 517 6.12 -6.04 17.28
N TYR A 518 4.84 -5.70 17.37
CA TYR A 518 4.38 -4.31 17.46
C TYR A 518 4.70 -3.67 18.83
N GLY A 519 4.80 -4.47 19.89
CA GLY A 519 5.00 -4.01 21.27
C GLY A 519 3.75 -3.35 21.88
N LYS A 520 2.60 -3.51 21.22
CA LYS A 520 1.29 -2.96 21.60
C LYS A 520 0.20 -3.98 21.24
N PRO A 521 -0.97 -3.93 21.89
CA PRO A 521 -2.11 -4.75 21.49
C PRO A 521 -2.49 -4.46 20.04
N VAL A 522 -2.98 -5.46 19.33
CA VAL A 522 -3.36 -5.33 17.91
C VAL A 522 -4.77 -5.84 17.65
N GLN A 523 -5.39 -5.25 16.64
CA GLN A 523 -6.55 -5.79 15.96
C GLN A 523 -6.16 -6.12 14.53
N PHE A 524 -6.54 -7.30 14.04
CA PHE A 524 -6.38 -7.65 12.63
C PHE A 524 -7.65 -8.26 12.05
N GLU A 525 -7.95 -7.92 10.80
CA GLU A 525 -9.03 -8.49 10.02
C GLU A 525 -8.48 -9.59 9.11
N PHE A 526 -9.26 -10.65 8.94
CA PHE A 526 -8.85 -11.78 8.12
C PHE A 526 -10.02 -12.44 7.39
N ALA A 527 -9.69 -13.12 6.31
CA ALA A 527 -10.49 -14.19 5.75
C ALA A 527 -9.82 -15.53 6.06
N LEU A 528 -10.61 -16.57 6.33
CA LEU A 528 -10.13 -17.92 6.58
C LEU A 528 -10.69 -18.85 5.52
N GLU A 529 -9.78 -19.53 4.82
CA GLU A 529 -10.10 -20.63 3.93
C GLU A 529 -9.86 -21.95 4.66
N ILE A 530 -10.84 -22.85 4.58
CA ILE A 530 -10.77 -24.20 5.13
C ILE A 530 -10.47 -25.16 3.97
N ASN A 531 -9.36 -25.88 4.08
CA ASN A 531 -8.96 -26.91 3.13
C ASN A 531 -9.21 -28.27 3.78
N ASP A 532 -10.12 -29.05 3.20
CA ASP A 532 -10.33 -30.42 3.69
C ASP A 532 -9.20 -31.32 3.20
N THR A 533 -8.57 -32.05 4.13
CA THR A 533 -7.45 -32.95 3.81
C THR A 533 -7.73 -34.33 4.40
N PRO A 534 -7.10 -35.41 3.91
CA PRO A 534 -7.23 -36.74 4.52
C PRO A 534 -6.84 -36.77 6.02
N SER A 535 -6.09 -35.78 6.50
CA SER A 535 -5.67 -35.61 7.89
C SER A 535 -6.57 -34.67 8.72
N GLY A 536 -7.78 -34.39 8.22
CA GLY A 536 -8.71 -33.40 8.73
C GLY A 536 -8.48 -32.00 8.14
N ALA A 537 -9.27 -31.03 8.59
CA ALA A 537 -9.18 -29.65 8.11
C ALA A 537 -7.76 -29.06 8.28
N ASP A 538 -7.39 -28.24 7.31
CA ASP A 538 -6.28 -27.32 7.37
C ASP A 538 -6.77 -25.90 7.04
N TYR A 539 -6.01 -24.90 7.45
CA TYR A 539 -6.46 -23.52 7.46
C TYR A 539 -5.45 -22.61 6.76
N LYS A 540 -5.97 -21.75 5.87
CA LYS A 540 -5.20 -20.66 5.25
C LYS A 540 -5.79 -19.32 5.68
N LEU A 541 -4.98 -18.55 6.39
CA LEU A 541 -5.31 -17.23 6.92
C LEU A 541 -4.87 -16.15 5.94
N TYR A 542 -5.83 -15.39 5.43
CA TYR A 542 -5.58 -14.22 4.59
C TYR A 542 -5.70 -12.96 5.45
N ILE A 543 -4.60 -12.22 5.59
CA ILE A 543 -4.60 -10.94 6.32
C ILE A 543 -5.22 -9.87 5.43
N LEU A 544 -6.26 -9.21 5.92
CA LEU A 544 -6.99 -8.16 5.19
C LEU A 544 -6.66 -6.77 5.71
N GLN A 545 -6.41 -6.63 7.02
CA GLN A 545 -6.05 -5.38 7.68
C GLN A 545 -5.39 -5.68 9.02
N CYS A 546 -4.49 -4.82 9.50
CA CYS A 546 -3.95 -4.91 10.86
C CYS A 546 -3.55 -3.52 11.36
N HIS A 547 -3.92 -3.18 12.59
CA HIS A 547 -3.49 -1.95 13.25
C HIS A 547 -3.31 -2.18 14.76
N THR A 548 -2.56 -1.29 15.41
CA THR A 548 -2.48 -1.29 16.87
C THR A 548 -3.77 -0.77 17.48
N VAL A 549 -4.13 -1.25 18.66
CA VAL A 549 -5.22 -0.71 19.46
C VAL A 549 -4.68 -0.11 20.76
N THR A 550 -5.37 0.92 21.23
CA THR A 550 -5.08 1.64 22.48
C THR A 550 -5.84 1.07 23.64
#